data_AF-A0A3S0PDV5-F1
#
_entry.id   AF-A0A3S0PDV5-F1
#
_cell.length_a   1.000
_cell.length_b   1.000
_cell.length_c   1.000
_cell.angle_alpha   90.00
_cell.angle_beta   90.00
_cell.angle_gamma   90.00
#
_symmetry.space_group_name_H-M   'P 1'
#
loop_
_entity.id
_entity.type
_entity.pdbx_description
1 polymer ?
#
loop_
_entity_poly.entity_id
_entity_poly.type
_entity_poly.pdbx_seq_one_letter_code
_entity_poly.pdbx_strand_id
1 'polypeptide(L)'
;SRSVGNNFSVGVQGSVNKISKFVGYDPLNSESNSSGYIVSNPRDLKYFGIDLSVKYSFMVLIDSKTIDPSLSLGGGYTNLGDSSFSTFNPGAGLTFWFNKKVGLSLATTYKKSFGDRNVFGDSYTPDSPSHFQHSAGITYQFGGKDTDADGIYDKYDACPEVVGLIQFNGCPDSDGDGIINGSDACPDAFGIAALNGCPDIDEDGIADKDDACPYDAGFPALKGCPDTDGDGIIDPDDRCPRIPGPASNNGCPVN
;
A
#
# COMPACT_ATOMS: atom_id res chain seq x y z
N SER A 1 -0.05 -6.99 -14.27
CA SER A 1 -0.06 -7.56 -12.91
C SER A 1 -0.82 -6.62 -11.98
N ARG A 2 -1.26 -7.11 -10.83
CA ARG A 2 -1.98 -6.34 -9.79
C ARG A 2 -1.19 -6.42 -8.49
N SER A 3 -0.98 -5.28 -7.82
CA SER A 3 -0.42 -5.24 -6.47
C SER A 3 -1.40 -5.89 -5.49
N VAL A 4 -0.89 -6.73 -4.59
CA VAL A 4 -1.67 -7.40 -3.53
C VAL A 4 -1.21 -7.00 -2.12
N GLY A 5 -0.41 -5.92 -2.02
CA GLY A 5 0.15 -5.43 -0.75
C GLY A 5 1.52 -6.01 -0.43
N ASN A 6 2.21 -5.42 0.56
CA ASN A 6 3.53 -5.84 1.06
C ASN A 6 4.58 -6.04 -0.05
N ASN A 7 4.60 -5.14 -1.05
CA ASN A 7 5.47 -5.20 -2.23
C ASN A 7 5.28 -6.42 -3.15
N PHE A 8 4.21 -7.20 -2.94
CA PHE A 8 3.85 -8.31 -3.81
C PHE A 8 2.88 -7.88 -4.92
N SER A 9 3.04 -8.49 -6.07
CA SER A 9 2.09 -8.40 -7.18
C SER A 9 1.87 -9.75 -7.83
N VAL A 10 0.65 -9.98 -8.30
CA VAL A 10 0.27 -11.20 -9.04
C VAL A 10 0.00 -10.81 -10.49
N GLY A 11 0.55 -11.57 -11.44
CA GLY A 11 0.46 -11.26 -12.86
C GLY A 11 0.24 -12.48 -13.72
N VAL A 12 -0.40 -12.24 -14.86
CA VAL A 12 -0.44 -13.18 -15.98
C VAL A 12 0.43 -12.61 -17.09
N GLN A 13 1.30 -13.44 -17.66
CA GLN A 13 2.12 -13.12 -18.83
C GLN A 13 1.74 -14.07 -19.97
N GLY A 14 1.47 -13.50 -21.15
CA GLY A 14 1.25 -14.25 -22.39
C GLY A 14 2.41 -14.01 -23.35
N SER A 15 2.83 -15.04 -24.08
CA SER A 15 3.87 -14.96 -25.11
C SER A 15 3.47 -15.74 -26.35
N VAL A 16 3.70 -15.15 -27.53
CA VAL A 16 3.45 -15.75 -28.84
C VAL A 16 4.69 -15.52 -29.68
N ASN A 17 5.39 -16.57 -30.09
CA ASN A 17 6.61 -16.47 -30.88
C ASN A 17 6.60 -17.45 -32.05
N LYS A 18 7.22 -17.07 -33.17
CA LYS A 18 7.57 -17.98 -34.26
C LYS A 18 9.05 -18.31 -34.16
N ILE A 19 9.40 -19.59 -34.14
CA ILE A 19 10.79 -20.03 -34.05
C ILE A 19 11.33 -20.21 -35.47
N SER A 20 12.34 -19.41 -35.82
CA SER A 20 12.98 -19.44 -37.14
C SER A 20 14.26 -20.27 -37.17
N LYS A 21 14.83 -20.59 -36.01
CA LYS A 21 16.07 -21.36 -35.86
C LYS A 21 15.95 -22.28 -34.65
N PHE A 22 16.30 -23.54 -34.84
CA PHE A 22 16.31 -24.56 -33.80
C PHE A 22 17.64 -25.32 -33.85
N VAL A 23 18.18 -25.65 -32.68
CA VAL A 23 19.44 -26.40 -32.57
C VAL A 23 19.12 -27.79 -32.04
N GLY A 24 19.34 -28.80 -32.87
CA GLY A 24 19.14 -30.21 -32.52
C GLY A 24 20.47 -30.96 -32.45
N TYR A 25 20.49 -32.07 -31.72
CA TYR A 25 21.62 -33.00 -31.71
C TYR A 25 21.35 -34.10 -32.74
N ASP A 26 22.13 -34.12 -33.81
CA ASP A 26 22.04 -35.10 -34.90
C ASP A 26 23.46 -35.40 -35.44
N PRO A 27 24.25 -36.21 -34.73
CA PRO A 27 25.66 -36.44 -35.06
C PRO A 27 25.87 -37.20 -36.38
N LEU A 28 24.81 -37.77 -36.96
CA LEU A 28 24.86 -38.51 -38.22
C LEU A 28 24.58 -37.62 -39.45
N ASN A 29 24.15 -36.38 -39.24
CA ASN A 29 23.86 -35.44 -40.31
C ASN A 29 25.13 -34.80 -40.88
N SER A 30 25.23 -34.73 -42.20
CA SER A 30 26.37 -34.11 -42.91
C SER A 30 26.54 -32.61 -42.67
N GLU A 31 25.48 -31.94 -42.20
CA GLU A 31 25.50 -30.51 -41.86
C GLU A 31 25.76 -30.24 -40.37
N SER A 32 26.00 -31.28 -39.57
CA SER A 32 26.30 -31.14 -38.14
C SER A 32 27.72 -30.63 -37.88
N ASN A 33 27.86 -29.82 -36.83
CA ASN A 33 29.17 -29.34 -36.38
C ASN A 33 29.99 -30.47 -35.73
N SER A 34 31.24 -30.17 -35.37
CA SER A 34 32.16 -31.12 -34.70
C SER A 34 31.65 -31.65 -33.35
N SER A 35 30.61 -31.06 -32.78
CA SER A 35 29.94 -31.51 -31.55
C SER A 35 28.63 -32.24 -31.81
N GLY A 36 28.28 -32.51 -33.07
CA GLY A 36 27.08 -33.24 -33.48
C GLY A 36 25.79 -32.43 -33.47
N TYR A 37 25.87 -31.09 -33.43
CA TYR A 37 24.70 -30.21 -33.45
C TYR A 37 24.45 -29.60 -34.83
N ILE A 38 23.19 -29.54 -35.22
CA ILE A 38 22.71 -28.91 -36.46
C ILE A 38 21.76 -27.76 -36.13
N VAL A 39 21.90 -26.65 -36.86
CA VAL A 39 20.95 -25.53 -36.79
C VAL A 39 20.00 -25.65 -37.97
N SER A 40 18.74 -25.99 -37.70
CA SER A 40 17.71 -26.12 -38.72
C SER A 40 16.67 -25.01 -38.61
N ASN A 41 16.02 -24.68 -39.73
CA ASN A 41 14.83 -23.84 -39.71
C ASN A 41 13.61 -24.76 -39.58
N PRO A 42 12.87 -24.75 -38.45
CA PRO A 42 11.75 -25.66 -38.22
C PRO A 42 10.47 -25.23 -38.98
N ARG A 43 10.57 -24.30 -39.94
CA ARG A 43 9.51 -23.74 -40.78
C ARG A 43 8.38 -23.05 -40.01
N ASP A 44 7.47 -23.82 -39.40
CA ASP A 44 6.24 -23.32 -38.77
C ASP A 44 6.11 -23.71 -37.30
N LEU A 45 7.24 -23.82 -36.60
CA LEU A 45 7.24 -24.03 -35.17
C LEU A 45 6.77 -22.76 -34.43
N LYS A 46 5.57 -22.85 -33.84
CA LYS A 46 4.97 -21.79 -33.03
C LYS A 46 5.20 -22.08 -31.56
N TYR A 47 5.38 -21.02 -30.79
CA TYR A 47 5.47 -21.03 -29.35
C TYR A 47 4.35 -20.17 -28.78
N PHE A 48 3.55 -20.74 -27.90
CA PHE A 48 2.57 -20.02 -27.09
C PHE A 48 2.83 -20.33 -25.62
N GLY A 49 2.90 -19.32 -24.78
CA GLY A 49 3.08 -19.50 -23.34
C GLY A 49 2.13 -18.63 -22.56
N ILE A 50 1.52 -19.19 -21.52
CA ILE A 50 0.78 -18.45 -20.50
C ILE A 50 1.38 -18.76 -19.12
N ASP A 51 1.80 -17.72 -18.42
CA ASP A 51 2.51 -17.83 -17.15
C ASP A 51 1.76 -17.04 -16.08
N LEU A 52 1.49 -17.66 -14.94
CA LEU A 52 1.03 -17.01 -13.72
C LEU A 52 2.25 -16.80 -12.81
N SER A 53 2.47 -15.58 -12.34
CA SER A 53 3.61 -15.28 -11.48
C SER A 53 3.24 -14.38 -10.30
N VAL A 54 3.91 -14.63 -9.19
CA VAL A 54 4.01 -13.74 -8.03
C VAL A 54 5.34 -13.03 -8.13
N LYS A 55 5.34 -11.70 -8.07
CA LYS A 55 6.53 -10.85 -8.12
C LYS A 55 6.65 -10.07 -6.82
N TYR A 56 7.82 -10.09 -6.19
CA TYR A 56 8.19 -9.23 -5.07
C TYR A 56 9.08 -8.09 -5.57
N SER A 57 8.72 -6.86 -5.23
CA SER A 57 9.48 -5.65 -5.53
C SER A 57 10.38 -5.28 -4.35
N PHE A 58 11.65 -5.02 -4.63
CA PHE A 58 12.60 -4.51 -3.63
C PHE A 58 12.64 -2.98 -3.59
N MET A 59 11.89 -2.29 -4.44
CA MET A 59 11.93 -0.82 -4.59
C MET A 59 11.80 -0.07 -3.26
N VAL A 60 10.85 -0.47 -2.41
CA VAL A 60 10.64 0.11 -1.08
C VAL A 60 11.77 -0.26 -0.12
N LEU A 61 12.28 -1.50 -0.18
CA LEU A 61 13.34 -1.99 0.71
C LEU A 61 14.67 -1.24 0.49
N ILE A 62 14.92 -0.81 -0.75
CA ILE A 62 16.11 -0.03 -1.11
C ILE A 62 15.87 1.49 -1.14
N ASP A 63 14.70 1.96 -0.70
CA ASP A 63 14.27 3.36 -0.75
C ASP A 63 14.51 4.05 -2.11
N SER A 64 14.21 3.34 -3.21
CA SER A 64 14.38 3.87 -4.57
C SER A 64 13.06 4.35 -5.15
N LYS A 65 13.12 5.45 -5.92
CA LYS A 65 11.96 5.97 -6.68
C LYS A 65 12.08 5.74 -8.19
N THR A 66 13.23 5.27 -8.66
CA THR A 66 13.57 5.17 -10.09
C THR A 66 13.96 3.77 -10.50
N ILE A 67 14.39 2.91 -9.57
CA ILE A 67 14.85 1.56 -9.85
C ILE A 67 14.07 0.57 -8.98
N ASP A 68 13.44 -0.41 -9.62
CA ASP A 68 12.69 -1.50 -8.98
C ASP A 68 13.33 -2.85 -9.35
N PRO A 69 14.30 -3.33 -8.56
CA PRO A 69 14.74 -4.72 -8.63
C PRO A 69 13.62 -5.62 -8.10
N SER A 70 13.43 -6.78 -8.71
CA SER A 70 12.35 -7.69 -8.35
C SER A 70 12.74 -9.15 -8.55
N LEU A 71 12.14 -10.02 -7.74
CA LEU A 71 12.17 -11.46 -7.92
C LEU A 71 10.76 -11.95 -8.22
N SER A 72 10.66 -12.97 -9.06
CA SER A 72 9.39 -13.58 -9.41
C SER A 72 9.45 -15.10 -9.29
N LEU A 73 8.33 -15.69 -8.89
CA LEU A 73 8.13 -17.12 -8.90
C LEU A 73 6.76 -17.41 -9.50
N GLY A 74 6.70 -18.34 -10.43
CA GLY A 74 5.48 -18.64 -11.14
C GLY A 74 5.40 -20.05 -11.68
N GLY A 75 4.22 -20.39 -12.16
CA GLY A 75 3.96 -21.58 -12.95
C GLY A 75 3.43 -21.17 -14.31
N GLY A 76 3.69 -21.97 -15.33
CA GLY A 76 3.23 -21.69 -16.68
C GLY A 76 2.79 -22.92 -17.42
N TYR A 77 2.13 -22.67 -18.54
CA TYR A 77 1.79 -23.67 -19.53
C TYR A 77 2.27 -23.18 -20.89
N THR A 78 3.05 -24.01 -21.58
CA THR A 78 3.68 -23.66 -22.84
C THR A 78 3.33 -24.70 -23.91
N ASN A 79 2.88 -24.22 -25.05
CA ASN A 79 2.68 -24.98 -26.28
C ASN A 79 3.84 -24.67 -27.23
N LEU A 80 4.48 -25.71 -27.76
CA LEU A 80 5.58 -25.65 -28.70
C LEU A 80 5.30 -26.62 -29.84
N GLY A 81 4.83 -26.09 -30.98
CA GLY A 81 4.30 -26.94 -32.05
C GLY A 81 3.10 -27.75 -31.55
N ASP A 82 3.18 -29.08 -31.66
CA ASP A 82 2.15 -30.00 -31.20
C ASP A 82 2.35 -30.46 -29.74
N SER A 83 3.48 -30.11 -29.14
CA SER A 83 3.81 -30.44 -27.75
C SER A 83 3.29 -29.38 -26.79
N SER A 84 2.85 -29.80 -25.60
CA SER A 84 2.40 -28.90 -24.54
C SER A 84 2.92 -29.36 -23.19
N PHE A 85 3.43 -28.45 -22.37
CA PHE A 85 4.05 -28.79 -21.09
C PHE A 85 3.88 -27.69 -20.05
N SER A 86 3.86 -28.10 -18.79
CA SER A 86 3.84 -27.21 -17.64
C SER A 86 5.25 -26.79 -17.26
N THR A 87 5.39 -25.58 -16.71
CA THR A 87 6.68 -25.04 -16.30
C THR A 87 6.63 -24.45 -14.89
N PHE A 88 7.77 -24.51 -14.19
CA PHE A 88 8.05 -23.70 -13.00
C PHE A 88 9.06 -22.62 -13.38
N ASN A 89 8.74 -21.37 -13.01
CA ASN A 89 9.30 -20.17 -13.61
C ASN A 89 9.89 -19.25 -12.52
N PRO A 90 11.03 -19.59 -11.89
CA PRO A 90 11.79 -18.62 -11.13
C PRO A 90 12.37 -17.56 -12.07
N GLY A 91 12.30 -16.31 -11.65
CA GLY A 91 12.77 -15.18 -12.45
C GLY A 91 13.25 -14.01 -11.61
N ALA A 92 13.99 -13.13 -12.27
CA ALA A 92 14.45 -11.87 -11.75
C ALA A 92 14.12 -10.76 -12.76
N GLY A 93 13.83 -9.57 -12.27
CA GLY A 93 13.52 -8.43 -13.10
C GLY A 93 14.07 -7.14 -12.54
N LEU A 94 14.27 -6.17 -13.41
CA LEU A 94 14.70 -4.81 -13.10
C LEU A 94 13.84 -3.84 -13.90
N THR A 95 13.14 -2.95 -13.21
CA THR A 95 12.34 -1.90 -13.86
C THR A 95 12.94 -0.55 -13.57
N PHE A 96 13.18 0.22 -14.63
CA PHE A 96 13.62 1.61 -14.57
C PHE A 96 12.42 2.52 -14.82
N TRP A 97 11.99 3.26 -13.80
CA TRP A 97 10.86 4.18 -13.90
C TRP A 97 11.30 5.52 -14.45
N PHE A 98 10.72 5.94 -15.58
CA PHE A 98 10.91 7.28 -16.12
C PHE A 98 10.05 8.31 -15.38
N ASN A 99 8.89 7.86 -14.88
CA ASN A 99 7.98 8.61 -14.01
C ASN A 99 7.14 7.62 -13.19
N LYS A 100 6.21 8.11 -12.37
CA LYS A 100 5.34 7.27 -11.51
C LYS A 100 4.45 6.26 -12.27
N LYS A 101 4.33 6.35 -13.59
CA LYS A 101 3.43 5.53 -14.42
C LYS A 101 4.11 4.73 -15.51
N VAL A 102 5.28 5.15 -16.01
CA VAL A 102 5.92 4.55 -17.18
C VAL A 102 7.36 4.16 -16.83
N GLY A 103 7.72 2.92 -17.16
CA GLY A 103 9.07 2.42 -16.99
C GLY A 103 9.49 1.43 -18.06
N LEU A 104 10.79 1.20 -18.16
CA LEU A 104 11.40 0.13 -18.95
C LEU A 104 11.66 -1.07 -18.03
N SER A 105 11.12 -2.24 -18.38
CA SER A 105 11.29 -3.47 -17.62
C SER A 105 12.16 -4.46 -18.37
N LEU A 106 13.18 -4.96 -17.69
CA LEU A 106 14.04 -6.06 -18.11
C LEU A 106 13.72 -7.24 -17.20
N ALA A 107 13.47 -8.42 -17.77
CA ALA A 107 13.24 -9.63 -17.00
C ALA A 107 13.95 -10.82 -17.60
N THR A 108 14.41 -11.70 -16.72
CA THR A 108 14.95 -13.02 -17.04
C THR A 108 14.17 -14.05 -16.25
N THR A 109 13.67 -15.08 -16.93
CA THR A 109 12.90 -16.16 -16.30
C THR A 109 13.46 -17.48 -16.79
N TYR A 110 13.78 -18.37 -15.86
CA TYR A 110 14.16 -19.74 -16.19
C TYR A 110 12.90 -20.60 -16.18
N LYS A 111 12.45 -21.05 -17.36
CA LYS A 111 11.28 -21.92 -17.50
C LYS A 111 11.72 -23.37 -17.37
N LYS A 112 11.57 -23.94 -16.17
CA LYS A 112 11.82 -25.36 -15.91
C LYS A 112 10.62 -26.17 -16.33
N SER A 113 10.76 -26.95 -17.40
CA SER A 113 9.72 -27.85 -17.91
C SER A 113 9.56 -29.11 -17.05
N PHE A 114 8.31 -29.57 -16.92
CA PHE A 114 7.93 -30.90 -16.43
C PHE A 114 7.05 -31.60 -17.49
N GLY A 115 7.67 -32.17 -18.53
CA GLY A 115 7.04 -33.07 -19.50
C GLY A 115 7.84 -34.37 -19.62
N ASP A 116 7.16 -35.45 -20.02
CA ASP A 116 7.79 -36.76 -20.20
C ASP A 116 8.70 -36.75 -21.42
N ARG A 117 10.01 -36.77 -21.20
CA ARG A 117 10.99 -37.11 -22.23
C ARG A 117 10.80 -38.58 -22.57
N ASN A 118 10.24 -38.95 -23.73
CA ASN A 118 10.57 -40.19 -24.44
C ASN A 118 9.69 -40.43 -25.69
N VAL A 119 10.24 -40.17 -26.88
CA VAL A 119 10.06 -41.08 -28.03
C VAL A 119 11.44 -41.38 -28.61
N PHE A 120 11.84 -42.65 -28.58
CA PHE A 120 13.06 -43.13 -29.19
C PHE A 120 12.93 -43.00 -30.72
N GLY A 121 13.65 -42.06 -31.35
CA GLY A 121 13.73 -41.93 -32.81
C GLY A 121 13.17 -40.64 -33.44
N ASP A 122 12.63 -39.69 -32.68
CA ASP A 122 12.22 -38.38 -33.20
C ASP A 122 13.15 -37.26 -32.67
N SER A 123 14.24 -37.00 -33.40
CA SER A 123 15.20 -35.94 -33.08
C SER A 123 14.74 -34.54 -33.55
N TYR A 124 13.59 -34.44 -34.23
CA TYR A 124 13.20 -33.21 -34.93
C TYR A 124 12.00 -32.49 -34.28
N THR A 125 11.22 -33.15 -33.42
CA THR A 125 10.21 -32.48 -32.57
C THR A 125 10.77 -32.17 -31.17
N PRO A 126 10.86 -30.90 -30.74
CA PRO A 126 11.34 -30.56 -29.41
C PRO A 126 10.39 -31.02 -28.32
N ASP A 127 10.86 -31.94 -27.48
CA ASP A 127 10.16 -32.39 -26.29
C ASP A 127 10.49 -31.47 -25.09
N SER A 128 9.44 -30.83 -24.58
CA SER A 128 9.40 -29.98 -23.37
C SER A 128 10.74 -29.34 -22.92
N PRO A 129 11.38 -28.48 -23.73
CA PRO A 129 12.70 -27.95 -23.39
C PRO A 129 12.62 -26.93 -22.25
N SER A 130 13.48 -27.11 -21.24
CA SER A 130 13.74 -26.05 -20.26
C SER A 130 14.62 -24.98 -20.89
N HIS A 131 14.26 -23.71 -20.71
CA HIS A 131 14.94 -22.60 -21.39
C HIS A 131 14.89 -21.32 -20.55
N PHE A 132 15.81 -20.39 -20.86
CA PHE A 132 15.71 -19.02 -20.38
C PHE A 132 14.87 -18.18 -21.34
N GLN A 133 13.98 -17.38 -20.77
CA GLN A 133 13.21 -16.37 -21.47
C GLN A 133 13.66 -14.99 -20.97
N HIS A 134 14.22 -14.19 -21.87
CA HIS A 134 14.60 -12.81 -21.62
C HIS A 134 13.59 -11.88 -22.29
N SER A 135 13.17 -10.84 -21.59
CA SER A 135 12.25 -9.85 -22.13
C SER A 135 12.70 -8.44 -21.76
N ALA A 136 12.59 -7.53 -22.72
CA ALA A 136 12.67 -6.09 -22.50
C ALA A 136 11.38 -5.46 -23.03
N GLY A 137 10.75 -4.60 -22.24
CA GLY A 137 9.48 -4.01 -22.62
C GLY A 137 9.12 -2.78 -21.80
N ILE A 138 8.10 -2.05 -22.25
CA ILE A 138 7.56 -0.91 -21.51
C ILE A 138 6.51 -1.41 -20.52
N THR A 139 6.65 -1.01 -19.27
CA THR A 139 5.66 -1.23 -18.21
C THR A 139 4.90 0.06 -17.95
N TYR A 140 3.57 -0.06 -17.89
CA TYR A 140 2.70 1.02 -17.48
C TYR A 140 2.00 0.65 -16.17
N GLN A 141 2.14 1.50 -15.14
CA GLN A 141 1.48 1.36 -13.86
C GLN A 141 0.18 2.16 -13.87
N PHE A 142 -0.93 1.42 -13.83
CA PHE A 142 -2.25 1.97 -13.57
C PHE A 142 -2.43 2.08 -12.04
N GLY A 143 -2.16 3.26 -11.48
CA GLY A 143 -2.52 3.60 -10.10
C GLY A 143 -3.98 4.05 -9.97
N GLY A 144 -4.52 4.03 -8.76
CA GLY A 144 -5.74 4.78 -8.43
C GLY A 144 -5.46 6.28 -8.40
N LYS A 145 -6.53 7.09 -8.39
CA LYS A 145 -6.41 8.52 -8.08
C LYS A 145 -6.10 8.64 -6.58
N ASP A 146 -5.18 9.51 -6.25
CA ASP A 146 -4.73 9.87 -4.90
C ASP A 146 -4.54 11.39 -5.00
N THR A 147 -5.56 12.11 -4.53
CA THR A 147 -5.78 13.53 -4.85
C THR A 147 -4.99 14.45 -3.94
N ASP A 148 -4.89 14.12 -2.66
CA ASP A 148 -4.12 14.86 -1.66
C ASP A 148 -2.70 14.31 -1.46
N ALA A 149 -2.37 13.16 -2.04
CA ALA A 149 -1.05 12.54 -2.03
C ALA A 149 -0.60 12.07 -0.63
N ASP A 150 -1.53 11.65 0.21
CA ASP A 150 -1.25 11.07 1.53
C ASP A 150 -0.78 9.60 1.47
N GLY A 151 -0.89 8.98 0.29
CA GLY A 151 -0.48 7.59 0.02
C GLY A 151 -1.63 6.57 0.08
N ILE A 152 -2.85 7.02 0.33
CA ILE A 152 -4.09 6.26 0.26
C ILE A 152 -4.83 6.69 -1.02
N TYR A 153 -5.25 5.72 -1.83
CA TYR A 153 -6.02 6.06 -3.03
C TYR A 153 -7.40 6.60 -2.62
N ASP A 154 -7.94 7.60 -3.33
CA ASP A 154 -9.27 8.24 -3.11
C ASP A 154 -10.40 7.23 -2.82
N LYS A 155 -10.30 6.01 -3.37
CA LYS A 155 -11.28 4.94 -3.16
C LYS A 155 -11.27 4.35 -1.74
N TYR A 156 -10.12 4.36 -1.10
CA TYR A 156 -9.85 3.81 0.23
C TYR A 156 -9.59 4.91 1.27
N ASP A 157 -9.61 6.17 0.83
CA ASP A 157 -9.41 7.35 1.65
C ASP A 157 -10.77 7.87 2.12
N ALA A 158 -10.90 8.09 3.44
CA ALA A 158 -12.08 8.67 4.06
C ALA A 158 -12.12 10.20 3.90
N CYS A 159 -10.98 10.85 3.67
CA CYS A 159 -10.82 12.28 3.47
C CYS A 159 -10.01 12.62 2.19
N PRO A 160 -10.47 12.24 0.97
CA PRO A 160 -9.64 12.26 -0.26
C PRO A 160 -9.10 13.61 -0.75
N GLU A 161 -9.47 14.72 -0.11
CA GLU A 161 -9.04 16.07 -0.51
C GLU A 161 -8.08 16.70 0.52
N VAL A 162 -7.80 16.00 1.62
CA VAL A 162 -7.05 16.52 2.75
C VAL A 162 -6.11 15.46 3.28
N VAL A 163 -4.81 15.75 3.18
CA VAL A 163 -3.74 14.87 3.66
C VAL A 163 -4.01 14.42 5.10
N GLY A 164 -4.11 13.11 5.31
CA GLY A 164 -4.31 12.55 6.64
C GLY A 164 -3.40 11.39 6.98
N LEU A 165 -3.72 10.76 8.11
CA LEU A 165 -2.91 9.70 8.68
C LEU A 165 -3.45 8.33 8.27
N ILE A 166 -2.54 7.39 8.01
CA ILE A 166 -2.91 6.02 7.63
C ILE A 166 -3.75 5.33 8.70
N GLN A 167 -3.47 5.58 9.98
CA GLN A 167 -4.24 5.03 11.10
C GLN A 167 -5.71 5.49 11.13
N PHE A 168 -6.02 6.58 10.45
CA PHE A 168 -7.35 7.19 10.36
C PHE A 168 -7.92 7.14 8.95
N ASN A 169 -7.47 6.17 8.13
CA ASN A 169 -7.90 5.99 6.74
C ASN A 169 -7.81 7.28 5.91
N GLY A 170 -6.76 8.06 6.09
CA GLY A 170 -6.49 9.28 5.30
C GLY A 170 -7.16 10.54 5.83
N CYS A 171 -7.78 10.49 7.01
CA CYS A 171 -8.24 11.70 7.68
C CYS A 171 -7.17 12.33 8.60
N PRO A 172 -7.11 13.68 8.67
CA PRO A 172 -6.19 14.39 9.52
C PRO A 172 -6.63 14.37 10.99
N ASP A 173 -5.63 14.46 11.86
CA ASP A 173 -5.70 14.68 13.31
C ASP A 173 -4.63 15.74 13.61
N SER A 174 -5.09 16.98 13.78
CA SER A 174 -4.26 18.20 13.76
C SER A 174 -3.50 18.39 15.07
N ASP A 175 -4.12 18.08 16.20
CA ASP A 175 -3.52 18.25 17.53
C ASP A 175 -2.97 16.94 18.12
N GLY A 176 -3.30 15.79 17.52
CA GLY A 176 -2.73 14.49 17.86
C GLY A 176 -3.38 13.85 19.09
N ASP A 177 -4.60 14.23 19.45
CA ASP A 177 -5.31 13.67 20.60
C ASP A 177 -5.94 12.29 20.33
N GLY A 178 -5.92 11.86 19.06
CA GLY A 178 -6.45 10.60 18.59
C GLY A 178 -7.87 10.66 18.04
N ILE A 179 -8.45 11.86 17.93
CA ILE A 179 -9.75 12.12 17.30
C ILE A 179 -9.49 12.86 15.98
N ILE A 180 -10.10 12.37 14.89
CA ILE A 180 -9.96 13.03 13.60
C ILE A 180 -10.62 14.41 13.63
N ASN A 181 -10.06 15.39 12.91
CA ASN A 181 -10.57 16.77 12.88
C ASN A 181 -12.07 16.87 12.55
N GLY A 182 -12.60 15.94 11.73
CA GLY A 182 -14.02 15.92 11.37
C GLY A 182 -14.96 15.46 12.49
N SER A 183 -14.42 14.84 13.54
CA SER A 183 -15.14 14.34 14.72
C SER A 183 -14.72 15.04 16.01
N ASP A 184 -13.78 15.98 15.93
CA ASP A 184 -13.22 16.71 17.06
C ASP A 184 -13.94 18.06 17.23
N ALA A 185 -14.37 18.35 18.47
CA ALA A 185 -14.99 19.62 18.83
C ALA A 185 -13.96 20.76 18.99
N CYS A 186 -12.69 20.44 19.22
CA CYS A 186 -11.57 21.35 19.36
C CYS A 186 -10.35 20.91 18.51
N PRO A 187 -10.45 20.83 17.16
CA PRO A 187 -9.44 20.18 16.29
C PRO A 187 -8.00 20.71 16.33
N ASP A 188 -7.76 21.84 16.99
CA ASP A 188 -6.45 22.49 17.07
C ASP A 188 -5.89 22.50 18.51
N ALA A 189 -6.57 21.85 19.46
CA ALA A 189 -6.25 21.91 20.88
C ALA A 189 -6.46 20.55 21.54
N PHE A 190 -5.35 19.86 21.81
CA PHE A 190 -5.33 18.51 22.37
C PHE A 190 -6.28 18.38 23.56
N GLY A 191 -7.25 17.48 23.45
CA GLY A 191 -8.24 17.25 24.48
C GLY A 191 -8.42 15.79 24.88
N ILE A 192 -9.51 15.55 25.61
CA ILE A 192 -9.87 14.22 26.08
C ILE A 192 -11.09 13.69 25.34
N ALA A 193 -11.11 12.37 25.09
CA ALA A 193 -12.22 11.72 24.41
C ALA A 193 -13.57 11.87 25.13
N ALA A 194 -13.58 12.06 26.46
CA ALA A 194 -14.79 12.32 27.23
C ALA A 194 -15.49 13.64 26.83
N LEU A 195 -14.72 14.59 26.31
CA LEU A 195 -15.17 15.93 25.91
C LEU A 195 -15.06 16.15 24.39
N ASN A 196 -15.09 15.06 23.62
CA ASN A 196 -14.98 15.08 22.16
C ASN A 196 -13.77 15.86 21.63
N GLY A 197 -12.62 15.68 22.29
CA GLY A 197 -11.35 16.28 21.86
C GLY A 197 -11.10 17.69 22.37
N CYS A 198 -11.92 18.19 23.28
CA CYS A 198 -11.64 19.46 23.96
C CYS A 198 -10.83 19.28 25.26
N PRO A 199 -9.95 20.24 25.58
CA PRO A 199 -9.24 20.29 26.86
C PRO A 199 -10.18 20.66 28.01
N ASP A 200 -9.77 20.27 29.22
CA ASP A 200 -10.39 20.54 30.52
C ASP A 200 -9.23 20.69 31.52
N ILE A 201 -8.82 21.93 31.76
CA ILE A 201 -7.58 22.26 32.47
C ILE A 201 -7.69 22.02 33.98
N ASP A 202 -8.87 22.24 34.57
CA ASP A 202 -9.09 22.10 36.01
C ASP A 202 -9.80 20.80 36.41
N GLU A 203 -10.11 19.95 35.43
CA GLU A 203 -10.66 18.60 35.58
C GLU A 203 -12.04 18.57 36.24
N ASP A 204 -12.84 19.63 36.08
CA ASP A 204 -14.19 19.72 36.63
C ASP A 204 -15.26 19.00 35.78
N GLY A 205 -14.87 18.54 34.58
CA GLY A 205 -15.70 17.83 33.63
C GLY A 205 -16.41 18.73 32.61
N ILE A 206 -16.05 20.01 32.54
CA ILE A 206 -16.53 20.98 31.56
C ILE A 206 -15.33 21.36 30.67
N ALA A 207 -15.53 21.33 29.35
CA ALA A 207 -14.46 21.73 28.43
C ALA A 207 -14.12 23.22 28.61
N ASP A 208 -12.85 23.60 28.48
CA ASP A 208 -12.37 24.99 28.65
C ASP A 208 -13.17 26.00 27.80
N LYS A 209 -13.65 25.58 26.63
CA LYS A 209 -14.45 26.42 25.72
C LYS A 209 -15.87 26.73 26.23
N ASP A 210 -16.38 25.88 27.12
CA ASP A 210 -17.72 25.97 27.71
C ASP A 210 -17.67 26.36 29.20
N ASP A 211 -16.48 26.47 29.78
CA ASP A 211 -16.22 26.85 31.16
C ASP A 211 -16.05 28.38 31.32
N ALA A 212 -16.74 28.97 32.31
CA ALA A 212 -16.61 30.37 32.66
C ALA A 212 -15.38 30.66 33.56
N CYS A 213 -14.85 29.64 34.23
CA CYS A 213 -13.68 29.68 35.10
C CYS A 213 -12.69 28.53 34.79
N PRO A 214 -12.05 28.48 33.59
CA PRO A 214 -11.28 27.32 33.10
C PRO A 214 -10.01 26.91 33.88
N TYR A 215 -9.75 27.54 35.01
CA TYR A 215 -8.57 27.31 35.86
C TYR A 215 -8.94 26.99 37.31
N ASP A 216 -10.23 27.06 37.65
CA ASP A 216 -10.74 26.97 39.01
C ASP A 216 -11.96 26.05 39.01
N ALA A 217 -11.75 24.77 39.32
CA ALA A 217 -12.79 23.75 39.22
C ALA A 217 -14.10 24.14 39.92
N GLY A 218 -15.20 24.02 39.20
CA GLY A 218 -16.52 24.40 39.68
C GLY A 218 -17.60 23.38 39.43
N PHE A 219 -18.84 23.85 39.46
CA PHE A 219 -20.01 23.00 39.24
C PHE A 219 -20.64 23.27 37.88
N PRO A 220 -21.17 22.26 37.19
CA PRO A 220 -21.93 22.44 35.94
C PRO A 220 -23.11 23.41 36.06
N ALA A 221 -23.74 23.48 37.24
CA ALA A 221 -24.82 24.42 37.52
C ALA A 221 -24.38 25.89 37.47
N LEU A 222 -23.09 26.15 37.70
CA LEU A 222 -22.43 27.46 37.75
C LEU A 222 -21.47 27.67 36.57
N LYS A 223 -21.62 26.87 35.50
CA LYS A 223 -20.75 26.91 34.31
C LYS A 223 -19.25 26.80 34.64
N GLY A 224 -18.91 25.90 35.55
CA GLY A 224 -17.53 25.59 35.90
C GLY A 224 -16.87 26.55 36.88
N CYS A 225 -17.61 27.53 37.40
CA CYS A 225 -17.08 28.39 38.46
C CYS A 225 -17.35 27.83 39.87
N PRO A 226 -16.41 28.04 40.81
CA PRO A 226 -16.58 27.68 42.20
C PRO A 226 -17.52 28.67 42.91
N ASP A 227 -18.20 28.18 43.95
CA ASP A 227 -18.97 28.95 44.93
C ASP A 227 -18.57 28.39 46.30
N THR A 228 -17.54 28.99 46.88
CA THR A 228 -16.82 28.46 48.04
C THR A 228 -17.67 28.46 49.31
N ASP A 229 -18.62 29.40 49.43
CA ASP A 229 -19.47 29.53 50.61
C ASP A 229 -20.93 29.09 50.42
N GLY A 230 -21.32 28.83 49.17
CA GLY A 230 -22.60 28.22 48.81
C GLY A 230 -23.77 29.19 48.86
N ASP A 231 -23.53 30.49 48.74
CA ASP A 231 -24.58 31.52 48.77
C ASP A 231 -25.29 31.71 47.41
N GLY A 232 -24.79 31.06 46.36
CA GLY A 232 -25.34 31.09 45.00
C GLY A 232 -24.71 32.15 44.09
N ILE A 233 -23.66 32.84 44.53
CA ILE A 233 -22.83 33.74 43.73
C ILE A 233 -21.45 33.09 43.53
N ILE A 234 -20.98 33.03 42.29
CA ILE A 234 -19.67 32.44 41.99
C ILE A 234 -18.54 33.29 42.60
N ASP A 235 -17.45 32.66 43.03
CA ASP A 235 -16.33 33.33 43.69
C ASP A 235 -15.77 34.57 42.93
N PRO A 236 -15.69 34.57 41.57
CA PRO A 236 -15.28 35.77 40.83
C PRO A 236 -16.25 36.95 40.92
N ASP A 237 -17.53 36.69 41.17
CA ASP A 237 -18.60 37.69 41.29
C ASP A 237 -18.94 38.03 42.76
N ASP A 238 -18.45 37.23 43.72
CA ASP A 238 -18.66 37.43 45.15
C ASP A 238 -17.58 38.35 45.77
N ARG A 239 -18.02 39.37 46.51
CA ARG A 239 -17.11 40.26 47.26
C ARG A 239 -16.62 39.66 48.56
N CYS A 240 -17.29 38.63 49.06
CA CYS A 240 -16.96 37.91 50.28
C CYS A 240 -16.94 36.37 50.06
N PRO A 241 -16.07 35.81 49.18
CA PRO A 241 -16.10 34.39 48.71
C PRO A 241 -15.94 33.28 49.77
N ARG A 242 -15.94 33.61 51.05
CA ARG A 242 -15.77 32.67 52.16
C ARG A 242 -16.82 32.88 53.26
N ILE A 243 -17.74 33.81 53.08
CA ILE A 243 -18.72 34.21 54.09
C ILE A 243 -20.06 34.47 53.42
N PRO A 244 -21.05 33.56 53.56
CA PRO A 244 -22.28 33.63 52.81
C PRO A 244 -23.02 34.96 53.00
N GLY A 245 -23.54 35.51 51.91
CA GLY A 245 -24.35 36.72 51.93
C GLY A 245 -25.49 36.70 50.93
N PRO A 246 -26.41 37.67 51.00
CA PRO A 246 -27.47 37.77 50.01
C PRO A 246 -26.93 38.36 48.70
N ALA A 247 -27.49 37.92 47.57
CA ALA A 247 -27.25 38.54 46.25
C ALA A 247 -27.49 40.06 46.24
N SER A 248 -28.39 40.58 47.09
CA SER A 248 -28.61 42.03 47.24
C SER A 248 -27.39 42.80 47.76
N ASN A 249 -26.40 42.12 48.35
CA ASN A 249 -25.16 42.71 48.86
C ASN A 249 -23.90 42.11 48.19
N ASN A 250 -24.02 41.51 47.00
CA ASN A 250 -22.92 40.86 46.27
C ASN A 250 -22.17 39.84 47.14
N GLY A 251 -22.93 38.96 47.80
CA GLY A 251 -22.43 37.83 48.58
C GLY A 251 -21.79 38.18 49.93
N CYS A 252 -21.78 39.46 50.31
CA CYS A 252 -21.32 39.84 51.65
C CYS A 252 -22.43 39.83 52.71
N PRO A 253 -22.13 39.44 53.96
CA PRO A 253 -23.08 39.49 55.07
C PRO A 253 -23.56 40.92 55.33
N VAL A 254 -24.83 41.04 55.71
CA VAL A 254 -25.42 42.29 56.20
C VAL A 254 -25.24 42.37 57.71
N ASN A 255 -24.54 43.42 58.17
CA ASN A 255 -24.32 43.75 59.59
C ASN A 255 -25.62 43.91 60.38
#